data_AF-A0A7S3FHP4-F1
#
_entry.id   AF-A0A7S3FHP4-F1
#
_cell.length_a   1.000
_cell.length_b   1.000
_cell.length_c   1.000
_cell.angle_alpha   90.00
_cell.angle_beta   90.00
_cell.angle_gamma   90.00
#
_symmetry.space_group_name_H-M   'P 1'
#
loop_
_entity.id
_entity.type
_entity.pdbx_description
1 polymer ?
#
loop_
_entity_poly.entity_id
_entity_poly.type
_entity_poly.pdbx_seq_one_letter_code
_entity_poly.pdbx_strand_id
1 'polypeptide(L)'
;SVHGVLLKLSEALMGKLAALECPGTPLSTRARTYSGEEIECIVFVHPAVAAAHEVALPPERPPEALPTARYLATIVEAAERHGLATQWVEALGEREATPRKAAGDLVSFALPEEGSKMTMQQLETMLEQRLRGDDPLLSPLAEHEERGGEEGEREQDAEQDAEPGGEVGADGALSAPHIVINRKVLRWVGPAGHPLCDILSRRPIDKTLEQAHLSYDPKYGMPATLGGMSNEHRAVVEDSWASSPFAPMFEVVGFVGAGPFP
;
A
#
# COMPACT_ATOMS: atom_id res chain seq x y z
N SER A 1 22.64 -13.07 -21.62
CA SER A 1 21.26 -12.92 -22.12
C SER A 1 20.32 -12.77 -20.93
N VAL A 2 19.14 -12.18 -21.13
CA VAL A 2 18.06 -12.18 -20.13
C VAL A 2 16.93 -13.05 -20.69
N HIS A 3 16.31 -13.86 -19.84
CA HIS A 3 15.18 -14.71 -20.20
C HIS A 3 13.92 -14.19 -19.49
N GLY A 4 12.76 -14.41 -20.09
CA GLY A 4 11.49 -13.90 -19.56
C GLY A 4 10.29 -14.57 -20.20
N VAL A 5 9.10 -14.12 -19.79
CA VAL A 5 7.81 -14.57 -20.34
C VAL A 5 7.22 -13.46 -21.20
N LEU A 6 6.80 -13.79 -22.42
CA LEU A 6 6.05 -12.86 -23.26
C LEU A 6 4.56 -12.94 -22.92
N LEU A 7 3.99 -11.80 -22.51
CA LEU A 7 2.57 -11.67 -22.21
C LEU A 7 1.86 -10.88 -23.31
N LYS A 8 0.72 -11.39 -23.79
CA LYS A 8 -0.16 -10.66 -24.71
C LYS A 8 -1.18 -9.88 -23.90
N LEU A 9 -1.04 -8.55 -23.88
CA LEU A 9 -1.92 -7.64 -23.14
C LEU A 9 -2.74 -6.78 -24.10
N SER A 10 -3.93 -6.35 -23.67
CA SER A 10 -4.68 -5.31 -24.36
C SER A 10 -4.07 -3.93 -24.08
N GLU A 11 -4.32 -2.97 -24.95
CA GLU A 11 -3.86 -1.58 -24.77
C GLU A 11 -4.31 -0.98 -23.43
N ALA A 12 -5.57 -1.23 -23.04
CA ALA A 12 -6.11 -0.79 -21.76
C ALA A 12 -5.36 -1.39 -20.55
N LEU A 13 -4.90 -2.64 -20.64
CA LEU A 13 -4.08 -3.25 -19.59
C LEU A 13 -2.64 -2.73 -19.62
N MET A 14 -2.09 -2.46 -20.81
CA MET A 14 -0.77 -1.87 -20.94
C MET A 14 -0.69 -0.49 -20.27
N GLY A 15 -1.73 0.34 -20.42
CA GLY A 15 -1.81 1.63 -19.73
C GLY A 15 -1.81 1.50 -18.21
N LYS A 16 -2.52 0.50 -17.67
CA LYS A 16 -2.51 0.20 -16.22
C LYS A 16 -1.16 -0.33 -15.75
N LEU A 17 -0.53 -1.22 -16.52
CA LEU A 17 0.78 -1.77 -16.21
C LEU A 17 1.84 -0.66 -16.17
N ALA A 18 1.83 0.25 -17.16
CA ALA A 18 2.75 1.39 -17.18
C ALA A 18 2.61 2.30 -15.94
N ALA A 19 1.40 2.46 -15.42
CA ALA A 19 1.17 3.21 -14.17
C ALA A 19 1.70 2.46 -12.93
N LEU A 20 1.63 1.13 -12.93
CA LEU A 20 2.12 0.29 -11.81
C LEU A 20 3.64 0.13 -11.80
N GLU A 21 4.27 0.06 -12.97
CA GLU A 21 5.71 -0.11 -13.10
C GLU A 21 6.49 1.17 -12.82
N CYS A 22 5.84 2.29 -12.51
CA CYS A 22 6.47 3.57 -12.20
C CYS A 22 7.50 3.44 -11.06
N PRO A 23 8.77 3.84 -11.26
CA PRO A 23 9.26 4.77 -12.29
C PRO A 23 9.76 4.13 -13.60
N GLY A 24 9.53 2.85 -13.86
CA GLY A 24 9.99 2.10 -15.03
C GLY A 24 9.63 2.76 -16.36
N THR A 25 10.61 2.83 -17.26
CA THR A 25 10.46 3.36 -18.62
C THR A 25 10.15 2.22 -19.60
N PRO A 26 9.07 2.30 -20.39
CA PRO A 26 8.78 1.31 -21.42
C PRO A 26 9.78 1.44 -22.56
N LEU A 27 10.38 0.33 -22.97
CA LEU A 27 11.34 0.23 -24.07
C LEU A 27 10.85 -0.80 -25.08
N SER A 28 10.75 -0.40 -26.35
CA SER A 28 10.47 -1.33 -27.45
C SER A 28 11.73 -2.14 -27.77
N THR A 29 11.60 -3.45 -27.85
CA THR A 29 12.71 -4.38 -28.09
C THR A 29 12.23 -5.63 -28.84
N ARG A 30 13.14 -6.56 -29.09
CA ARG A 30 12.85 -7.87 -29.67
C ARG A 30 13.27 -8.97 -28.72
N ALA A 31 12.36 -9.91 -28.48
CA ALA A 31 12.64 -11.15 -27.78
C ALA A 31 12.77 -12.29 -28.80
N ARG A 32 13.71 -13.20 -28.56
CA ARG A 32 13.82 -14.45 -29.31
C ARG A 32 13.26 -15.59 -28.48
N THR A 33 12.27 -16.31 -29.01
CA THR A 33 11.70 -17.50 -28.35
C THR A 33 12.68 -18.67 -28.38
N TYR A 34 12.44 -19.72 -27.59
CA TYR A 34 13.27 -20.92 -27.62
C TYR A 34 13.19 -21.71 -28.92
N SER A 35 12.18 -21.49 -29.75
CA SER A 35 12.11 -22.02 -31.12
C SER A 35 12.89 -21.17 -32.14
N GLY A 36 13.42 -20.02 -31.73
CA GLY A 36 14.20 -19.11 -32.59
C GLY A 36 13.38 -18.01 -33.27
N GLU A 37 12.06 -17.95 -33.04
CA GLU A 37 11.20 -16.88 -33.54
C GLU A 37 11.52 -15.55 -32.85
N GLU A 38 11.54 -14.45 -33.60
CA GLU A 38 11.73 -13.11 -33.05
C GLU A 38 10.39 -12.36 -32.98
N ILE A 39 10.08 -11.83 -31.80
CA ILE A 39 8.83 -11.14 -31.49
C ILE A 39 9.15 -9.75 -30.95
N GLU A 40 8.54 -8.72 -31.55
CA GLU A 40 8.58 -7.35 -31.02
C GLU A 40 7.76 -7.26 -29.73
N CYS A 41 8.34 -6.66 -28.70
CA CYS A 41 7.73 -6.56 -27.39
C CYS A 41 8.14 -5.27 -26.67
N ILE A 42 7.45 -4.98 -25.57
CA ILE A 42 7.77 -3.87 -24.67
C ILE A 42 8.30 -4.48 -23.37
N VAL A 43 9.38 -3.92 -22.87
CA VAL A 43 9.93 -4.22 -21.53
C VAL A 43 9.95 -2.95 -20.70
N PHE A 44 9.77 -3.07 -19.38
CA PHE A 44 9.95 -1.96 -18.45
C PHE A 44 11.34 -2.06 -17.84
N VAL A 45 12.10 -0.97 -17.93
CA VAL A 45 13.46 -0.89 -17.39
C VAL A 45 13.59 0.29 -16.44
N HIS A 46 14.53 0.21 -15.51
CA HIS A 46 14.84 1.35 -14.64
C HIS A 46 15.24 2.58 -15.48
N PRO A 47 14.83 3.81 -15.14
CA PRO A 47 15.14 5.03 -15.92
C PRO A 47 16.61 5.21 -16.25
N ALA A 48 17.51 4.89 -15.32
CA ALA A 48 18.96 4.95 -15.56
C ALA A 48 19.44 4.00 -16.67
N VAL A 49 18.80 2.84 -16.81
CA VAL A 49 19.10 1.87 -17.87
C VAL A 49 18.55 2.37 -19.21
N ALA A 50 17.34 2.94 -19.21
CA ALA A 50 16.77 3.57 -20.41
C ALA A 50 17.66 4.71 -20.92
N ALA A 51 18.06 5.62 -20.03
CA ALA A 51 18.93 6.75 -20.37
C ALA A 51 20.29 6.30 -20.93
N ALA A 52 20.92 5.29 -20.32
CA ALA A 52 22.19 4.76 -20.83
C ALA A 52 22.07 4.14 -22.24
N HIS A 53 20.92 3.54 -22.54
CA HIS A 53 20.64 3.00 -23.87
C HIS A 53 20.53 4.11 -24.94
N GLU A 54 20.01 5.29 -24.60
CA GLU A 54 19.91 6.42 -25.53
C GLU A 54 21.28 7.05 -25.84
N VAL A 55 22.16 7.15 -24.85
CA VAL A 55 23.44 7.87 -24.99
C VAL A 55 24.60 6.93 -25.40
N ALA A 56 24.35 5.61 -25.55
CA ALA A 56 25.36 4.58 -25.79
C ALA A 56 26.53 4.61 -24.78
N LEU A 57 26.32 5.20 -23.60
CA LEU A 57 27.30 5.24 -22.53
C LEU A 57 27.18 3.97 -21.69
N PRO A 58 28.31 3.40 -21.23
CA PRO A 58 28.25 2.36 -20.20
C PRO A 58 27.55 2.98 -18.98
N PRO A 59 26.41 2.44 -18.52
CA PRO A 59 25.74 2.98 -17.35
C PRO A 59 26.71 2.91 -16.17
N GLU A 60 27.02 4.05 -15.54
CA GLU A 60 27.49 4.03 -14.16
C GLU A 60 26.37 3.40 -13.34
N ARG A 61 26.50 2.10 -13.08
CA ARG A 61 25.51 1.38 -12.30
C ARG A 61 25.64 1.89 -10.87
N PRO A 62 24.55 2.40 -10.26
CA PRO A 62 24.57 2.57 -8.81
C PRO A 62 24.94 1.23 -8.18
N PRO A 63 25.62 1.22 -7.01
CA PRO A 63 25.98 -0.01 -6.32
C PRO A 63 24.72 -0.89 -6.23
N GLU A 64 24.77 -2.05 -6.88
CA GLU A 64 23.61 -2.91 -7.08
C GLU A 64 23.23 -3.47 -5.71
N ALA A 65 22.21 -2.88 -5.09
CA ALA A 65 21.66 -3.43 -3.86
C ALA A 65 21.22 -4.87 -4.15
N LEU A 66 21.65 -5.82 -3.31
CA LEU A 66 21.29 -7.22 -3.49
C LEU A 66 19.76 -7.36 -3.45
N PRO A 67 19.16 -8.11 -4.39
CA PRO A 67 17.73 -8.38 -4.35
C PRO A 67 17.37 -9.10 -3.05
N THR A 68 16.14 -8.94 -2.58
CA THR A 68 15.69 -9.70 -1.40
C THR A 68 15.49 -11.18 -1.77
N ALA A 69 15.75 -12.08 -0.82
CA ALA A 69 15.50 -13.50 -1.01
C ALA A 69 14.03 -13.82 -1.33
N ARG A 70 13.07 -12.99 -0.85
CA ARG A 70 11.66 -13.08 -1.26
C ARG A 70 11.50 -12.81 -2.75
N TYR A 71 12.05 -11.71 -3.24
CA TYR A 71 11.95 -11.31 -4.65
C TYR A 71 12.58 -12.35 -5.59
N LEU A 72 13.78 -12.84 -5.28
CA LEU A 72 14.41 -13.90 -6.09
C LEU A 72 13.58 -15.18 -6.09
N ALA A 73 13.08 -15.63 -4.93
CA ALA A 73 12.23 -16.82 -4.87
C ALA A 73 10.97 -16.67 -5.73
N THR A 74 10.35 -15.48 -5.76
CA THR A 74 9.18 -15.21 -6.60
C THR A 74 9.52 -15.30 -8.09
N ILE A 75 10.68 -14.78 -8.51
CA ILE A 75 11.13 -14.89 -9.91
C ILE A 75 11.42 -16.34 -10.27
N VAL A 76 12.13 -17.08 -9.41
CA VAL A 76 12.48 -18.49 -9.65
C VAL A 76 11.22 -19.33 -9.81
N GLU A 77 10.27 -19.23 -8.88
CA GLU A 77 9.00 -19.98 -8.97
C GLU A 77 8.23 -19.64 -10.27
N ALA A 78 8.16 -18.36 -10.64
CA ALA A 78 7.51 -17.95 -11.88
C ALA A 78 8.25 -18.49 -13.11
N ALA A 79 9.58 -18.47 -13.11
CA ALA A 79 10.40 -18.97 -14.20
C ALA A 79 10.23 -20.47 -14.41
N GLU A 80 10.19 -21.25 -13.32
CA GLU A 80 9.89 -22.68 -13.33
C GLU A 80 8.49 -22.95 -13.89
N ARG A 81 7.48 -22.26 -13.34
CA ARG A 81 6.07 -22.43 -13.72
C ARG A 81 5.84 -22.15 -15.21
N HIS A 82 6.56 -21.19 -15.78
CA HIS A 82 6.44 -20.81 -17.18
C HIS A 82 7.45 -21.50 -18.11
N GLY A 83 8.21 -22.48 -17.62
CA GLY A 83 9.07 -23.31 -18.45
C GLY A 83 10.26 -22.56 -19.04
N LEU A 84 10.86 -21.62 -18.31
CA LEU A 84 12.11 -21.00 -18.72
C LEU A 84 13.26 -22.03 -18.70
N ALA A 85 14.34 -21.75 -19.43
CA ALA A 85 15.46 -22.67 -19.57
C ALA A 85 16.04 -23.04 -18.19
N THR A 86 16.14 -24.34 -17.89
CA THR A 86 16.55 -24.88 -16.58
C THR A 86 17.86 -24.27 -16.09
N GLN A 87 18.88 -24.23 -16.94
CA GLN A 87 20.19 -23.63 -16.60
C GLN A 87 20.11 -22.15 -16.17
N TRP A 88 19.12 -21.40 -16.67
CA TRP A 88 18.93 -19.99 -16.29
C TRP A 88 18.19 -19.88 -14.96
N VAL A 89 17.23 -20.77 -14.70
CA VAL A 89 16.53 -20.86 -13.41
C VAL A 89 17.50 -21.26 -12.30
N GLU A 90 18.33 -22.27 -12.53
CA GLU A 90 19.38 -22.70 -11.58
C GLU A 90 20.33 -21.53 -11.27
N ALA A 91 20.84 -20.85 -12.30
CA ALA A 91 21.70 -19.69 -12.12
C ALA A 91 21.03 -18.53 -11.37
N LEU A 92 19.71 -18.33 -11.51
CA LEU A 92 18.96 -17.35 -10.72
C LEU A 92 18.86 -17.75 -9.25
N GLY A 93 18.65 -19.03 -8.96
CA GLY A 93 18.53 -19.55 -7.59
C GLY A 93 19.85 -19.47 -6.80
N GLU A 94 20.98 -19.46 -7.49
CA GLU A 94 22.31 -19.34 -6.89
C GLU A 94 22.76 -17.88 -6.65
N ARG A 95 22.01 -16.88 -7.13
CA ARG A 95 22.39 -15.47 -6.95
C ARG A 95 22.34 -15.07 -5.47
N GLU A 96 23.33 -14.28 -5.06
CA GLU A 96 23.34 -13.67 -3.74
C GLU A 96 22.10 -12.80 -3.53
N ALA A 97 21.55 -12.87 -2.31
CA ALA A 97 20.33 -12.18 -1.93
C ALA A 97 20.41 -11.67 -0.51
N THR A 98 19.74 -10.56 -0.23
CA THR A 98 19.50 -10.13 1.14
C THR A 98 18.60 -11.17 1.83
N PRO A 99 19.03 -11.79 2.95
CA PRO A 99 18.25 -12.82 3.62
C PRO A 99 16.92 -12.28 4.12
N ARG A 100 15.94 -13.18 4.29
CA ARG A 100 14.66 -12.85 4.92
C ARG A 100 14.91 -12.46 6.38
N LYS A 101 14.20 -11.45 6.88
CA LYS A 101 14.19 -11.12 8.31
C LYS A 101 13.79 -12.35 9.12
N ALA A 102 14.45 -12.60 10.24
CA ALA A 102 13.98 -13.59 11.19
C ALA A 102 12.69 -13.08 11.85
N ALA A 103 11.87 -13.98 12.41
CA ALA A 103 10.62 -13.60 13.05
C ALA A 103 10.79 -12.55 14.16
N GLY A 104 11.91 -12.60 14.90
CA GLY A 104 12.24 -11.62 15.94
C GLY A 104 12.69 -10.25 15.44
N ASP A 105 13.03 -10.13 14.15
CA ASP A 105 13.47 -8.87 13.51
C ASP A 105 12.33 -8.18 12.77
N LEU A 106 11.12 -8.77 12.76
CA LEU A 106 9.95 -8.17 12.14
C LEU A 106 9.49 -6.95 12.94
N VAL A 107 9.31 -5.84 12.24
CA VAL A 107 8.78 -4.61 12.81
C VAL A 107 7.28 -4.75 12.96
N SER A 108 6.79 -4.45 14.15
CA SER A 108 5.36 -4.43 14.48
C SER A 108 4.95 -3.01 14.82
N PHE A 109 3.71 -2.64 14.54
CA PHE A 109 3.16 -1.43 15.13
C PHE A 109 3.07 -1.61 16.65
N ALA A 110 3.44 -0.56 17.39
CA ALA A 110 3.34 -0.56 18.85
C ALA A 110 1.86 -0.53 19.25
N LEU A 111 1.47 -1.40 20.19
CA LEU A 111 0.16 -1.32 20.80
C LEU A 111 0.15 -0.18 21.84
N PRO A 112 -0.89 0.66 21.88
CA PRO A 112 -1.03 1.65 22.95
C PRO A 112 -1.24 0.94 24.30
N GLU A 113 -0.69 1.50 25.38
CA GLU A 113 -0.82 0.94 26.75
C GLU A 113 -2.30 0.80 27.16
N GLU A 114 -3.15 1.75 26.74
CA GLU A 114 -4.59 1.80 27.02
C GLU A 114 -5.46 1.38 25.81
N GLY A 115 -4.90 0.58 24.89
CA GLY A 115 -5.62 0.16 23.68
C GLY A 115 -6.94 -0.55 23.95
N SER A 116 -8.02 -0.03 23.38
CA SER A 116 -9.33 -0.66 23.47
C SER A 116 -9.33 -2.00 22.75
N LYS A 117 -9.69 -3.05 23.48
CA LYS A 117 -10.07 -4.36 22.91
C LYS A 117 -11.41 -4.20 22.21
N MET A 118 -11.45 -4.43 20.91
CA MET A 118 -12.69 -4.37 20.13
C MET A 118 -12.96 -5.72 19.46
N THR A 119 -14.22 -6.04 19.24
CA THR A 119 -14.63 -7.10 18.30
C THR A 119 -14.73 -6.50 16.90
N MET A 120 -14.69 -7.33 15.84
CA MET A 120 -14.95 -6.85 14.47
C MET A 120 -16.32 -6.17 14.39
N GLN A 121 -17.33 -6.72 15.06
CA GLN A 121 -18.66 -6.14 15.10
C GLN A 121 -18.69 -4.76 15.77
N GLN A 122 -17.91 -4.55 16.84
CA GLN A 122 -17.77 -3.24 17.46
C GLN A 122 -17.08 -2.24 16.53
N LEU A 123 -16.04 -2.68 15.82
CA LEU A 123 -15.35 -1.85 14.83
C LEU A 123 -16.27 -1.47 13.66
N GLU A 124 -17.01 -2.44 13.12
CA GLU A 124 -18.01 -2.20 12.08
C GLU A 124 -19.11 -1.26 12.55
N THR A 125 -19.64 -1.47 13.76
CA THR A 125 -20.66 -0.59 14.36
C THR A 125 -20.13 0.83 14.53
N MET A 126 -18.91 1.00 15.03
CA MET A 126 -18.25 2.30 15.17
C MET A 126 -18.10 3.00 13.82
N LEU A 127 -17.74 2.26 12.77
CA LEU A 127 -17.59 2.81 11.42
C LEU A 127 -18.95 3.13 10.77
N GLU A 128 -19.98 2.31 10.99
CA GLU A 128 -21.34 2.58 10.51
C GLU A 128 -21.97 3.78 11.21
N GLN A 129 -21.80 3.92 12.52
CA GLN A 129 -22.25 5.09 13.29
C GLN A 129 -21.58 6.37 12.79
N ARG A 130 -20.26 6.33 12.55
CA ARG A 130 -19.51 7.45 11.95
C ARG A 130 -20.00 7.83 10.56
N LEU A 131 -20.24 6.84 9.69
CA LEU A 131 -20.75 7.09 8.34
C LEU A 131 -22.16 7.73 8.34
N ARG A 132 -22.94 7.53 9.41
CA ARG A 132 -24.25 8.16 9.60
C ARG A 132 -24.17 9.56 10.25
N GLY A 133 -22.99 9.98 10.71
CA GLY A 133 -22.81 11.20 11.50
C GLY A 133 -23.20 11.07 12.97
N ASP A 134 -23.49 9.84 13.45
CA ASP A 134 -23.95 9.56 14.80
C ASP A 134 -22.79 9.09 15.71
N ASP A 135 -21.61 9.72 15.65
CA ASP A 135 -20.47 9.28 16.47
C ASP A 135 -20.67 9.71 17.95
N PRO A 136 -20.93 8.79 18.89
CA PRO A 136 -21.16 9.13 20.29
C PRO A 136 -19.89 9.63 21.01
N LEU A 137 -18.71 9.43 20.43
CA LEU A 137 -17.44 9.97 20.95
C LEU A 137 -17.16 11.40 20.46
N LEU A 138 -17.95 11.89 19.51
CA LEU A 138 -17.93 13.27 19.01
C LEU A 138 -19.24 13.99 19.39
N SER A 139 -19.85 13.64 20.53
CA SER A 139 -20.97 14.41 21.05
C SER A 139 -20.51 15.85 21.34
N PRO A 140 -21.19 16.85 20.79
CA PRO A 140 -20.61 18.18 20.65
C PRO A 140 -20.50 18.87 22.01
N LEU A 141 -19.39 19.56 22.24
CA LEU A 141 -19.28 20.66 23.21
C LEU A 141 -20.17 21.87 22.83
N ALA A 142 -21.13 21.69 21.93
CA ALA A 142 -22.05 22.71 21.44
C ALA A 142 -23.37 22.67 22.22
N GLU A 143 -23.31 22.97 23.51
CA GLU A 143 -24.47 23.49 24.25
C GLU A 143 -24.00 24.61 25.21
N HIS A 144 -23.39 25.66 24.67
CA HIS A 144 -23.14 26.88 25.44
C HIS A 144 -23.07 28.18 24.61
N GLU A 145 -23.85 28.32 23.55
CA GLU A 145 -24.09 29.63 22.92
C GLU A 145 -25.57 29.85 22.60
N GLU A 146 -26.40 29.92 23.64
CA GLU A 146 -27.59 30.76 23.61
C GLU A 146 -27.41 31.91 24.59
N ARG A 147 -26.97 33.08 24.11
CA ARG A 147 -27.35 34.37 24.70
C ARG A 147 -26.94 35.57 23.83
N GLY A 148 -27.96 36.18 23.22
CA GLY A 148 -28.04 37.61 22.89
C GLY A 148 -27.12 38.07 21.76
N GLY A 149 -27.58 38.84 20.77
CA GLY A 149 -28.79 39.61 20.69
C GLY A 149 -28.66 40.58 19.52
N GLU A 150 -29.84 40.95 19.03
CA GLU A 150 -30.17 42.24 18.42
C GLU A 150 -29.67 42.58 17.00
N GLU A 151 -30.70 42.87 16.21
CA GLU A 151 -30.73 43.39 14.86
C GLU A 151 -30.07 44.78 14.77
N GLY A 152 -29.27 44.97 13.72
CA GLY A 152 -28.71 46.26 13.36
C GLY A 152 -28.51 46.34 11.85
N GLU A 153 -29.55 46.81 11.15
CA GLU A 153 -29.48 47.19 9.73
C GLU A 153 -28.38 48.25 9.53
N ARG A 154 -27.36 47.95 8.73
CA ARG A 154 -26.52 48.95 8.07
C ARG A 154 -26.16 48.51 6.67
N GLU A 155 -26.76 49.23 5.73
CA GLU A 155 -26.37 49.37 4.33
C GLU A 155 -25.08 50.23 4.27
N GLN A 156 -24.01 49.70 3.67
CA GLN A 156 -22.90 50.49 3.16
C GLN A 156 -22.02 49.70 2.20
N ASP A 157 -21.90 50.26 1.00
CA ASP A 157 -20.95 49.91 -0.05
C ASP A 157 -19.49 50.06 0.43
N ALA A 158 -18.67 49.03 0.22
CA ALA A 158 -17.22 49.17 0.21
C ALA A 158 -16.56 48.04 -0.59
N GLU A 159 -16.02 48.44 -1.73
CA GLU A 159 -15.03 47.75 -2.56
C GLU A 159 -13.77 47.45 -1.72
N GLN A 160 -13.49 46.17 -1.45
CA GLN A 160 -12.26 45.70 -0.79
C GLN A 160 -11.72 44.46 -1.48
N ASP A 161 -10.40 44.51 -1.70
CA ASP A 161 -9.57 43.50 -2.33
C ASP A 161 -9.78 42.09 -1.77
N ALA A 162 -9.99 41.15 -2.69
CA ALA A 162 -10.20 39.75 -2.40
C ALA A 162 -8.90 39.05 -1.98
N GLU A 163 -8.65 38.97 -0.68
CA GLU A 163 -7.80 37.94 -0.08
C GLU A 163 -8.57 36.59 -0.11
N PRO A 164 -8.03 35.49 -0.66
CA PRO A 164 -8.67 34.18 -0.60
C PRO A 164 -8.36 33.54 0.76
N GLY A 165 -8.97 34.09 1.82
CA GLY A 165 -8.89 33.60 3.20
C GLY A 165 -10.23 33.05 3.68
N GLY A 166 -10.80 32.11 2.94
CA GLY A 166 -11.98 31.36 3.40
C GLY A 166 -11.56 30.30 4.40
N GLU A 167 -11.65 30.61 5.70
CA GLU A 167 -11.68 29.59 6.75
C GLU A 167 -12.91 28.70 6.52
N VAL A 168 -12.67 27.54 5.90
CA VAL A 168 -13.67 26.48 5.80
C VAL A 168 -13.91 25.98 7.22
N GLY A 169 -15.11 26.21 7.73
CA GLY A 169 -15.53 25.82 9.08
C GLY A 169 -15.14 24.37 9.40
N ALA A 170 -14.52 24.18 10.57
CA ALA A 170 -13.89 22.96 11.04
C ALA A 170 -14.85 21.80 11.40
N ASP A 171 -16.13 21.88 11.06
CA ASP A 171 -17.17 20.97 11.55
C ASP A 171 -17.56 19.84 10.58
N GLY A 172 -16.77 19.65 9.51
CA GLY A 172 -16.99 18.60 8.51
C GLY A 172 -15.92 17.52 8.47
N ALA A 173 -15.17 17.29 9.55
CA ALA A 173 -14.07 16.32 9.55
C ALA A 173 -14.61 14.90 9.26
N LEU A 174 -14.53 14.49 7.99
CA LEU A 174 -14.74 13.11 7.57
C LEU A 174 -13.87 12.24 8.49
N SER A 175 -14.52 11.39 9.30
CA SER A 175 -13.83 10.56 10.29
C SER A 175 -12.72 9.79 9.58
N ALA A 176 -11.48 9.97 10.01
CA ALA A 176 -10.33 9.41 9.31
C ALA A 176 -10.48 7.88 9.12
N PRO A 177 -10.08 7.31 7.97
CA PRO A 177 -10.30 5.90 7.69
C PRO A 177 -9.57 5.00 8.69
N HIS A 178 -10.15 3.84 8.97
CA HIS A 178 -9.56 2.81 9.81
C HIS A 178 -9.39 1.53 9.01
N ILE A 179 -8.25 0.87 9.19
CA ILE A 179 -7.99 -0.47 8.66
C ILE A 179 -7.57 -1.41 9.78
N VAL A 180 -7.64 -2.71 9.52
CA VAL A 180 -7.09 -3.75 10.37
C VAL A 180 -5.95 -4.44 9.63
N ILE A 181 -4.78 -4.51 10.28
CA ILE A 181 -3.61 -5.27 9.82
C ILE A 181 -3.15 -6.15 10.97
N ASN A 182 -3.11 -7.47 10.75
CA ASN A 182 -2.71 -8.45 11.75
C ASN A 182 -3.39 -8.22 13.11
N ARG A 183 -4.72 -8.05 13.08
CA ARG A 183 -5.58 -7.72 14.24
C ARG A 183 -5.39 -6.32 14.84
N LYS A 184 -4.42 -5.51 14.43
CA LYS A 184 -4.26 -4.14 14.93
C LYS A 184 -5.16 -3.19 14.15
N VAL A 185 -5.90 -2.34 14.86
CA VAL A 185 -6.74 -1.29 14.26
C VAL A 185 -5.87 -0.05 14.06
N LEU A 186 -5.64 0.31 12.80
CA LEU A 186 -4.84 1.46 12.41
C LEU A 186 -5.78 2.57 11.94
N ARG A 187 -5.71 3.73 12.59
CA ARG A 187 -6.35 4.97 12.18
C ARG A 187 -5.41 5.74 11.26
N TRP A 188 -5.92 6.22 10.13
CA TRP A 188 -5.20 7.14 9.27
C TRP A 188 -5.04 8.50 9.95
N VAL A 189 -3.80 9.00 10.02
CA VAL A 189 -3.46 10.34 10.53
C VAL A 189 -2.71 11.18 9.50
N GLY A 190 -2.61 10.68 8.26
CA GLY A 190 -2.02 11.42 7.14
C GLY A 190 -2.97 12.47 6.53
N PRO A 191 -2.50 13.22 5.51
CA PRO A 191 -3.31 14.23 4.84
C PRO A 191 -4.59 13.64 4.21
N ALA A 192 -5.73 14.32 4.36
CA ALA A 192 -7.01 13.86 3.83
C ALA A 192 -7.01 13.75 2.29
N GLY A 193 -6.29 14.63 1.59
CA GLY A 193 -6.14 14.59 0.13
C GLY A 193 -5.13 13.56 -0.41
N HIS A 194 -4.52 12.74 0.46
CA HIS A 194 -3.57 11.73 0.02
C HIS A 194 -4.28 10.57 -0.70
N PRO A 195 -3.80 10.08 -1.86
CA PRO A 195 -4.48 9.00 -2.61
C PRO A 195 -4.74 7.72 -1.80
N LEU A 196 -3.86 7.39 -0.84
CA LEU A 196 -4.09 6.26 0.06
C LEU A 196 -5.31 6.47 0.96
N CYS A 197 -5.60 7.69 1.42
CA CYS A 197 -6.77 7.95 2.27
C CYS A 197 -8.06 7.51 1.55
N ASP A 198 -8.19 7.83 0.27
CA ASP A 198 -9.32 7.43 -0.58
C ASP A 198 -9.38 5.91 -0.78
N ILE A 199 -8.24 5.26 -0.99
CA ILE A 199 -8.17 3.80 -1.17
C ILE A 199 -8.56 3.07 0.12
N LEU A 200 -8.06 3.53 1.27
CA LEU A 200 -8.31 2.93 2.58
C LEU A 200 -9.78 3.11 3.02
N SER A 201 -10.42 4.19 2.58
CA SER A 201 -11.83 4.44 2.81
C SER A 201 -12.74 3.47 2.04
N ARG A 202 -12.20 2.74 1.05
CA ARG A 202 -12.94 1.75 0.25
C ARG A 202 -12.73 0.36 0.89
N ARG A 203 -13.82 -0.22 1.42
CA ARG A 203 -13.92 -1.57 2.03
C ARG A 203 -13.08 -2.63 1.28
N PRO A 204 -12.52 -3.68 1.94
CA PRO A 204 -12.74 -4.16 3.32
C PRO A 204 -11.87 -3.50 4.40
N ILE A 205 -12.29 -3.62 5.66
CA ILE A 205 -11.59 -3.05 6.84
C ILE A 205 -10.32 -3.86 7.17
N ASP A 206 -10.38 -5.20 7.19
CA ASP A 206 -9.18 -6.03 7.39
C ASP A 206 -8.43 -6.22 6.07
N LYS A 207 -7.26 -5.58 5.98
CA LYS A 207 -6.38 -5.54 4.82
C LYS A 207 -5.29 -6.61 4.88
N THR A 208 -5.26 -7.47 5.90
CA THR A 208 -4.19 -8.46 6.08
C THR A 208 -4.16 -9.49 4.95
N LEU A 209 -5.32 -10.04 4.57
CA LEU A 209 -5.41 -11.04 3.49
C LEU A 209 -5.13 -10.41 2.12
N GLU A 210 -5.72 -9.24 1.88
CA GLU A 210 -5.53 -8.47 0.64
C GLU A 210 -4.04 -8.14 0.44
N GLN A 211 -3.36 -7.68 1.50
CA GLN A 211 -1.92 -7.42 1.44
C GLN A 211 -1.10 -8.69 1.22
N ALA A 212 -1.49 -9.82 1.82
CA ALA A 212 -0.82 -11.11 1.57
C ALA A 212 -0.90 -11.50 0.08
N HIS A 213 -2.03 -11.22 -0.57
CA HIS A 213 -2.21 -11.47 -2.01
C HIS A 213 -1.39 -10.52 -2.87
N LEU A 214 -1.37 -9.22 -2.52
CA LEU A 214 -0.62 -8.21 -3.26
C LEU A 214 0.90 -8.43 -3.17
N SER A 215 1.40 -8.88 -2.02
CA SER A 215 2.83 -9.01 -1.75
C SER A 215 3.40 -10.40 -1.97
N TYR A 216 2.58 -11.35 -2.43
CA TYR A 216 2.84 -12.78 -2.64
C TYR A 216 4.25 -13.27 -2.28
N ASP A 217 4.30 -14.20 -1.33
CA ASP A 217 5.55 -14.80 -0.87
C ASP A 217 5.54 -16.33 -1.05
N PRO A 218 6.42 -16.89 -1.91
CA PRO A 218 6.52 -18.34 -2.13
C PRO A 218 6.69 -19.16 -0.85
N LYS A 219 7.30 -18.59 0.20
CA LYS A 219 7.47 -19.28 1.50
C LYS A 219 6.13 -19.62 2.14
N TYR A 220 5.11 -18.78 1.94
CA TYR A 220 3.80 -18.92 2.58
C TYR A 220 2.67 -19.28 1.60
N GLY A 221 2.93 -19.18 0.29
CA GLY A 221 1.95 -19.43 -0.77
C GLY A 221 0.83 -18.37 -0.80
N MET A 222 -0.28 -18.72 -1.45
CA MET A 222 -1.45 -17.84 -1.59
C MET A 222 -2.57 -18.29 -0.61
N PRO A 223 -2.76 -17.62 0.54
CA PRO A 223 -3.76 -18.03 1.51
C PRO A 223 -5.18 -17.79 0.98
N ALA A 224 -6.07 -18.77 1.12
CA ALA A 224 -7.48 -18.60 0.72
C ALA A 224 -8.31 -17.77 1.72
N THR A 225 -7.92 -17.79 3.00
CA THR A 225 -8.60 -17.08 4.09
C THR A 225 -7.59 -16.57 5.11
N LEU A 226 -7.97 -15.60 5.94
CA LEU A 226 -7.17 -15.17 7.09
C LEU A 226 -6.80 -16.35 8.00
N GLY A 227 -7.75 -17.26 8.26
CA GLY A 227 -7.53 -18.46 9.07
C GLY A 227 -6.46 -19.41 8.52
N GLY A 228 -6.23 -19.38 7.20
CA GLY A 228 -5.16 -20.15 6.56
C GLY A 228 -3.77 -19.53 6.67
N MET A 229 -3.63 -18.31 7.21
CA MET A 229 -2.34 -17.66 7.42
C MET A 229 -1.73 -18.04 8.76
N SER A 230 -0.47 -18.49 8.75
CA SER A 230 0.33 -18.66 9.96
C SER A 230 0.58 -17.33 10.67
N ASN A 231 0.91 -17.36 11.96
CA ASN A 231 1.26 -16.15 12.72
C ASN A 231 2.45 -15.41 12.09
N GLU A 232 3.47 -16.16 11.65
CA GLU A 232 4.64 -15.59 10.96
C GLU A 232 4.23 -14.88 9.65
N HIS A 233 3.35 -15.49 8.85
CA HIS A 233 2.89 -14.86 7.60
C HIS A 233 2.16 -13.54 7.88
N ARG A 234 1.27 -13.50 8.88
CA ARG A 234 0.59 -12.27 9.27
C ARG A 234 1.55 -11.20 9.80
N ALA A 235 2.57 -11.61 10.56
CA ALA A 235 3.62 -10.70 11.03
C ALA A 235 4.46 -10.13 9.88
N VAL A 236 4.76 -10.92 8.85
CA VAL A 236 5.45 -10.43 7.63
C VAL A 236 4.60 -9.42 6.87
N VAL A 237 3.29 -9.66 6.78
CA VAL A 237 2.35 -8.70 6.19
C VAL A 237 2.36 -7.39 6.98
N GLU A 238 2.34 -7.47 8.31
CA GLU A 238 2.42 -6.29 9.17
C GLU A 238 3.76 -5.56 9.02
N ASP A 239 4.89 -6.27 9.03
CA ASP A 239 6.23 -5.69 8.83
C ASP A 239 6.34 -4.90 7.54
N SER A 240 5.68 -5.35 6.47
CA SER A 240 5.62 -4.63 5.20
C SER A 240 4.92 -3.28 5.31
N TRP A 241 3.91 -3.15 6.18
CA TRP A 241 3.23 -1.89 6.45
C TRP A 241 4.04 -1.02 7.41
N ALA A 242 4.52 -1.60 8.51
CA ALA A 242 5.26 -0.91 9.56
C ALA A 242 6.64 -0.41 9.10
N SER A 243 7.26 -1.10 8.13
CA SER A 243 8.52 -0.67 7.51
C SER A 243 8.32 0.27 6.32
N SER A 244 7.07 0.57 5.92
CA SER A 244 6.80 1.42 4.77
C SER A 244 7.02 2.91 5.10
N PRO A 245 7.30 3.76 4.10
CA PRO A 245 7.32 5.21 4.28
C PRO A 245 5.98 5.79 4.75
N PHE A 246 4.89 5.03 4.63
CA PHE A 246 3.55 5.42 5.06
C PHE A 246 3.26 5.05 6.51
N ALA A 247 4.12 4.27 7.19
CA ALA A 247 3.89 3.87 8.58
C ALA A 247 3.60 5.06 9.53
N PRO A 248 4.28 6.23 9.41
CA PRO A 248 3.97 7.40 10.23
C PRO A 248 2.59 8.03 9.97
N MET A 249 1.91 7.66 8.88
CA MET A 249 0.55 8.11 8.55
C MET A 249 -0.53 7.25 9.23
N PHE A 250 -0.12 6.32 10.09
CA PHE A 250 -1.01 5.45 10.85
C PHE A 250 -0.76 5.56 12.35
N GLU A 251 -1.85 5.49 13.11
CA GLU A 251 -1.85 5.39 14.56
C GLU A 251 -2.60 4.12 14.97
N VAL A 252 -2.03 3.35 15.89
CA VAL A 252 -2.72 2.17 16.42
C VAL A 252 -3.69 2.61 17.51
N VAL A 253 -4.99 2.43 17.27
CA VAL A 253 -6.05 2.86 18.20
C VAL A 253 -6.69 1.70 18.96
N GLY A 254 -6.35 0.46 18.59
CA GLY A 254 -6.87 -0.72 19.26
C GLY A 254 -6.49 -2.00 18.54
N PHE A 255 -7.17 -3.09 18.90
CA PHE A 255 -6.98 -4.39 18.25
C PHE A 255 -8.24 -5.24 18.30
N VAL A 256 -8.31 -6.20 17.39
CA VAL A 256 -9.47 -7.06 17.18
C VAL A 256 -9.20 -8.50 17.59
N GLY A 257 -10.04 -9.04 18.46
CA GLY A 257 -10.08 -10.46 18.80
C GLY A 257 -10.18 -10.76 20.29
N ALA A 258 -10.66 -11.97 20.61
CA ALA A 258 -10.77 -12.47 21.97
C ALA A 258 -9.48 -13.21 22.36
N GLY A 259 -8.51 -12.50 22.94
CA GLY A 259 -7.30 -13.12 23.49
C GLY A 259 -6.17 -12.14 23.75
N PRO A 260 -5.17 -12.50 24.58
CA PRO A 260 -3.91 -11.76 24.63
C PRO A 260 -3.25 -11.79 23.24
N PHE A 261 -2.64 -10.66 22.85
CA PHE A 261 -1.80 -10.60 21.66
C PHE A 261 -0.55 -11.46 21.95
N PRO A 262 -0.25 -12.48 21.13
CA PRO A 262 0.91 -13.35 21.35
C PRO A 262 2.23 -12.62 21.08
#